data_AF-A0A947NPG5-F1
#
_entry.id   AF-A0A947NPG5-F1
#
_cell.length_a   1.000
_cell.length_b   1.000
_cell.length_c   1.000
_cell.angle_alpha   90.00
_cell.angle_beta   90.00
_cell.angle_gamma   90.00
#
_symmetry.space_group_name_H-M   'P 1'
#
loop_
_entity.id
_entity.type
_entity.pdbx_description
1 polymer ?
#
loop_
_entity_poly.entity_id
_entity_poly.type
_entity_poly.pdbx_seq_one_letter_code
_entity_poly.pdbx_strand_id
1 'polypeptide(L)'
;MNKKRIVYSGLLTIIVWAFGFNFYAQAQSASEYQKLKEEYDQLKKEYEHITHDRDNLRAQAQYLLKYKEEIISAQKEKEKIDAERAQWDMERETLKGMLKKAEADKELLKAQMEDMGIVKFKMEEEKEEIKKTLSKAKARYIIIDDLKSRINDLQAENRRLIEDNRRWEKQANKADDRLEEAKLKSNILRGQIRQLKVKYNDALRQNGILVKKLEDQPREYAEISRENKVLIKRTALMHYNLGVFYTKNKEYARAAAEFEKTIELNPEDTYAYFNLGYIYAEYYVDRPKAIDYFKKYLDLAKKDDKDVDWVKKYIVTWQTWEGKDALK
;
A
#
# COMPACT_ATOMS: atom_id res chain seq x y z
N MET A 1 150.05 32.64 57.09
CA MET A 1 150.48 33.34 58.33
C MET A 1 152.00 33.16 58.48
N ASN A 2 152.84 34.03 59.07
CA ASN A 2 152.77 35.48 59.40
C ASN A 2 154.19 35.98 59.84
N LYS A 3 154.68 37.11 59.29
CA LYS A 3 155.52 38.18 59.92
C LYS A 3 156.84 37.92 60.76
N LYS A 4 157.90 38.68 60.39
CA LYS A 4 158.96 39.41 61.20
C LYS A 4 160.25 38.73 61.75
N ARG A 5 161.45 39.37 61.55
CA ARG A 5 162.32 40.16 62.52
C ARG A 5 163.89 40.01 62.36
N ILE A 6 164.69 40.98 62.87
CA ILE A 6 166.15 40.97 63.28
C ILE A 6 167.25 41.41 62.25
N VAL A 7 168.43 41.90 62.72
CA VAL A 7 169.41 42.85 62.07
C VAL A 7 170.89 42.79 62.63
N TYR A 8 171.91 43.12 61.79
CA TYR A 8 173.34 43.60 62.01
C TYR A 8 174.63 42.71 62.19
N SER A 9 175.62 42.96 61.28
CA SER A 9 177.13 43.07 61.39
C SER A 9 178.15 41.94 61.79
N GLY A 10 179.13 41.64 60.89
CA GLY A 10 180.60 41.76 61.20
C GLY A 10 181.62 40.57 61.14
N LEU A 11 182.40 40.43 60.04
CA LEU A 11 183.80 39.86 59.91
C LEU A 11 184.14 38.36 60.26
N LEU A 12 185.41 37.96 59.96
CA LEU A 12 186.17 36.69 60.23
C LEU A 12 186.18 35.55 59.16
N THR A 13 187.28 34.74 59.13
CA THR A 13 188.03 34.48 57.86
C THR A 13 189.20 33.42 57.84
N ILE A 14 189.73 33.09 56.61
CA ILE A 14 191.09 32.63 56.09
C ILE A 14 191.73 31.16 56.41
N ILE A 15 191.65 30.11 55.52
CA ILE A 15 192.52 28.83 55.36
C ILE A 15 193.01 28.49 53.86
N VAL A 16 194.30 28.51 53.36
CA VAL A 16 194.95 29.04 52.03
C VAL A 16 195.54 30.58 51.82
N TRP A 17 196.45 31.16 52.69
CA TRP A 17 197.04 32.49 53.17
C TRP A 17 197.90 33.12 52.07
N ALA A 18 197.30 33.31 50.89
CA ALA A 18 197.93 32.86 49.65
C ALA A 18 198.17 31.32 49.70
N PHE A 19 198.86 30.79 50.73
CA PHE A 19 198.93 29.37 51.15
C PHE A 19 198.78 29.29 52.74
N GLY A 20 197.64 28.86 53.36
CA GLY A 20 196.96 29.27 54.69
C GLY A 20 195.59 30.12 55.12
N PHE A 21 194.49 30.89 54.62
CA PHE A 21 193.54 31.46 53.47
C PHE A 21 192.28 30.87 52.64
N ASN A 22 192.34 30.43 51.36
CA ASN A 22 191.16 30.25 50.44
C ASN A 22 190.43 28.86 50.22
N PHE A 23 190.82 27.75 50.85
CA PHE A 23 190.35 26.33 50.76
C PHE A 23 188.89 26.06 51.24
N TYR A 24 188.02 27.08 51.32
CA TYR A 24 186.75 27.03 52.09
C TYR A 24 185.49 27.41 51.28
N ALA A 25 185.57 27.52 49.94
CA ALA A 25 184.66 28.38 49.17
C ALA A 25 183.61 27.73 48.24
N GLN A 26 183.63 26.41 47.96
CA GLN A 26 182.68 25.81 46.98
C GLN A 26 182.05 24.45 47.34
N ALA A 27 182.39 23.82 48.47
CA ALA A 27 181.68 22.61 48.93
C ALA A 27 180.20 22.88 49.28
N GLN A 28 179.84 24.15 49.53
CA GLN A 28 178.53 24.58 49.98
C GLN A 28 177.54 24.85 48.82
N SER A 29 178.02 25.45 47.72
CA SER A 29 177.16 25.83 46.58
C SER A 29 176.57 24.63 45.81
N ALA A 30 177.27 23.50 45.80
CA ALA A 30 176.73 22.25 45.24
C ALA A 30 175.52 21.75 46.06
N SER A 31 175.58 21.82 47.40
CA SER A 31 174.48 21.41 48.27
C SER A 31 173.26 22.33 48.17
N GLU A 32 173.46 23.63 47.94
CA GLU A 32 172.39 24.61 47.79
C GLU A 32 171.70 24.48 46.42
N TYR A 33 172.47 24.25 45.35
CA TYR A 33 171.91 23.94 44.03
C TYR A 33 171.09 22.64 44.03
N GLN A 34 171.56 21.60 44.73
CA GLN A 34 170.83 20.34 44.87
C GLN A 34 169.45 20.56 45.51
N LYS A 35 169.40 21.28 46.64
CA LYS A 35 168.15 21.62 47.34
C LYS A 35 167.21 22.49 46.51
N LEU A 36 167.74 23.55 45.88
CA LEU A 36 166.90 24.46 45.08
C LEU A 36 166.29 23.73 43.86
N LYS A 37 167.00 22.73 43.32
CA LYS A 37 166.47 21.83 42.30
C LYS A 37 165.39 20.90 42.84
N GLU A 38 165.59 20.29 44.02
CA GLU A 38 164.58 19.44 44.67
C GLU A 38 163.31 20.25 45.01
N GLU A 39 163.45 21.48 45.52
CA GLU A 39 162.33 22.40 45.76
C GLU A 39 161.62 22.79 44.44
N TYR A 40 162.36 23.03 43.36
CA TYR A 40 161.78 23.30 42.04
C TYR A 40 161.03 22.08 41.47
N ASP A 41 161.63 20.90 41.50
CA ASP A 41 161.03 19.65 41.00
C ASP A 41 159.80 19.24 41.85
N GLN A 42 159.77 19.61 43.14
CA GLN A 42 158.60 19.42 44.01
C GLN A 42 157.51 20.47 43.76
N LEU A 43 157.84 21.76 43.66
CA LEU A 43 156.88 22.82 43.32
C LEU A 43 156.28 22.60 41.92
N LYS A 44 157.06 22.04 40.99
CA LYS A 44 156.59 21.60 39.67
C LYS A 44 155.56 20.47 39.78
N LYS A 45 155.81 19.45 40.60
CA LYS A 45 154.83 18.37 40.87
C LYS A 45 153.56 18.90 41.52
N GLU A 46 153.67 19.84 42.45
CA GLU A 46 152.50 20.50 43.07
C GLU A 46 151.71 21.30 42.03
N TYR A 47 152.38 22.01 41.12
CA TYR A 47 151.74 22.71 40.00
C TYR A 47 151.06 21.73 39.00
N GLU A 48 151.71 20.62 38.67
CA GLU A 48 151.15 19.55 37.83
C GLU A 48 149.90 18.91 38.49
N HIS A 49 149.93 18.69 39.82
CA HIS A 49 148.75 18.26 40.58
C HIS A 49 147.62 19.29 40.56
N ILE A 50 147.91 20.56 40.88
CA ILE A 50 146.91 21.64 40.91
C ILE A 50 146.31 21.89 39.53
N THR A 51 147.07 21.73 38.44
CA THR A 51 146.54 21.83 37.08
C THR A 51 145.68 20.62 36.70
N HIS A 52 146.04 19.40 37.12
CA HIS A 52 145.20 18.22 36.96
C HIS A 52 143.87 18.35 37.74
N ASP A 53 143.93 18.76 39.00
CA ASP A 53 142.74 18.95 39.85
C ASP A 53 141.84 20.08 39.32
N ARG A 54 142.43 21.18 38.83
CA ARG A 54 141.71 22.26 38.12
C ARG A 54 140.96 21.72 36.91
N ASP A 55 141.61 20.90 36.08
CA ASP A 55 141.00 20.42 34.83
C ASP A 55 139.98 19.30 35.07
N ASN A 56 140.17 18.49 36.13
CA ASN A 56 139.16 17.57 36.64
C ASN A 56 137.93 18.32 37.17
N LEU A 57 138.11 19.33 38.02
CA LEU A 57 137.02 20.21 38.49
C LEU A 57 136.32 20.94 37.33
N ARG A 58 137.08 21.34 36.29
CA ARG A 58 136.53 21.96 35.07
C ARG A 58 135.68 20.98 34.26
N ALA A 59 136.12 19.73 34.11
CA ALA A 59 135.34 18.68 33.46
C ALA A 59 134.06 18.36 34.26
N GLN A 60 134.16 18.22 35.59
CA GLN A 60 133.00 18.04 36.47
C GLN A 60 132.01 19.21 36.36
N ALA A 61 132.49 20.45 36.34
CA ALA A 61 131.67 21.64 36.13
C ALA A 61 130.98 21.64 34.75
N GLN A 62 131.65 21.18 33.70
CA GLN A 62 131.04 21.02 32.36
C GLN A 62 129.95 19.94 32.34
N TYR A 63 130.17 18.78 32.99
CA TYR A 63 129.13 17.76 33.14
C TYR A 63 127.92 18.29 33.93
N LEU A 64 128.14 18.99 35.04
CA LEU A 64 127.07 19.62 35.83
C LEU A 64 126.32 20.69 35.04
N LEU A 65 126.99 21.44 34.16
CA LEU A 65 126.34 22.40 33.26
C LEU A 65 125.41 21.68 32.26
N LYS A 66 125.90 20.60 31.63
CA LYS A 66 125.12 19.78 30.69
C LYS A 66 123.89 19.17 31.34
N TYR A 67 124.03 18.57 32.53
CA TYR A 67 122.88 18.04 33.27
C TYR A 67 121.90 19.13 33.68
N LYS A 68 122.36 20.35 34.01
CA LYS A 68 121.48 21.49 34.27
C LYS A 68 120.70 21.92 33.02
N GLU A 69 121.32 21.93 31.85
CA GLU A 69 120.66 22.24 30.58
C GLU A 69 119.60 21.17 30.22
N GLU A 70 119.91 19.89 30.43
CA GLU A 70 118.97 18.76 30.26
C GLU A 70 117.79 18.82 31.24
N ILE A 71 118.01 19.23 32.49
CA ILE A 71 116.94 19.45 33.46
C ILE A 71 116.05 20.63 33.03
N ILE A 72 116.62 21.72 32.50
CA ILE A 72 115.86 22.88 32.03
C ILE A 72 115.05 22.56 30.77
N SER A 73 115.55 21.74 29.84
CA SER A 73 114.76 21.30 28.68
C SER A 73 113.61 20.38 29.11
N ALA A 74 113.88 19.39 29.97
CA ALA A 74 112.85 18.49 30.51
C ALA A 74 111.78 19.22 31.33
N GLN A 75 112.15 20.29 32.06
CA GLN A 75 111.18 21.15 32.76
C GLN A 75 110.25 21.87 31.79
N LYS A 76 110.77 22.49 30.71
CA LYS A 76 109.95 23.15 29.69
C LYS A 76 109.04 22.18 28.94
N GLU A 77 109.53 20.98 28.64
CA GLU A 77 108.74 19.94 27.99
C GLU A 77 107.61 19.43 28.92
N LYS A 78 107.89 19.26 30.22
CA LYS A 78 106.87 18.98 31.23
C LYS A 78 105.84 20.10 31.33
N GLU A 79 106.25 21.37 31.38
CA GLU A 79 105.34 22.53 31.43
C GLU A 79 104.41 22.57 30.21
N LYS A 80 104.93 22.25 29.02
CA LYS A 80 104.13 22.12 27.79
C LYS A 80 103.11 20.98 27.90
N ILE A 81 103.53 19.79 28.37
CA ILE A 81 102.65 18.63 28.53
C ILE A 81 101.57 18.88 29.61
N ASP A 82 101.91 19.53 30.72
CA ASP A 82 100.93 19.91 31.76
C ASP A 82 99.91 20.93 31.23
N ALA A 83 100.32 21.86 30.35
CA ALA A 83 99.41 22.81 29.69
C ALA A 83 98.50 22.14 28.63
N GLU A 84 99.03 21.24 27.79
CA GLU A 84 98.26 20.45 26.82
C GLU A 84 97.24 19.55 27.55
N ARG A 85 97.66 18.92 28.65
CA ARG A 85 96.78 18.14 29.53
C ARG A 85 95.66 18.99 30.13
N ALA A 86 95.96 20.20 30.60
CA ALA A 86 94.95 21.10 31.17
C ALA A 86 93.89 21.48 30.13
N GLN A 87 94.27 21.66 28.86
CA GLN A 87 93.33 21.87 27.76
C GLN A 87 92.45 20.62 27.52
N TRP A 88 93.04 19.42 27.47
CA TRP A 88 92.28 18.17 27.30
C TRP A 88 91.33 17.88 28.47
N ASP A 89 91.71 18.16 29.71
CA ASP A 89 90.80 17.98 30.86
C ASP A 89 89.63 19.00 30.82
N MET A 90 89.83 20.24 30.34
CA MET A 90 88.73 21.21 30.09
C MET A 90 87.80 20.76 28.95
N GLU A 91 88.36 20.31 27.83
CA GLU A 91 87.60 19.79 26.69
C GLU A 91 86.79 18.55 27.11
N ARG A 92 87.38 17.66 27.90
CA ARG A 92 86.75 16.45 28.43
C ARG A 92 85.57 16.73 29.35
N GLU A 93 85.66 17.71 30.26
CA GLU A 93 84.50 18.10 31.08
C GLU A 93 83.41 18.80 30.24
N THR A 94 83.80 19.56 29.21
CA THR A 94 82.86 20.17 28.26
C THR A 94 82.08 19.07 27.50
N LEU A 95 82.78 18.08 26.95
CA LEU A 95 82.19 16.94 26.25
C LEU A 95 81.32 16.08 27.17
N LYS A 96 81.71 15.85 28.43
CA LYS A 96 80.85 15.20 29.44
C LYS A 96 79.56 15.98 29.70
N GLY A 97 79.62 17.31 29.75
CA GLY A 97 78.45 18.17 29.88
C GLY A 97 77.50 18.05 28.68
N MET A 98 78.05 18.07 27.46
CA MET A 98 77.29 17.89 26.23
C MET A 98 76.68 16.48 26.13
N LEU A 99 77.41 15.44 26.52
CA LEU A 99 76.92 14.05 26.55
C LEU A 99 75.73 13.90 27.49
N LYS A 100 75.84 14.37 28.75
CA LYS A 100 74.73 14.35 29.71
C LYS A 100 73.48 15.06 29.20
N LYS A 101 73.65 16.17 28.48
CA LYS A 101 72.52 16.86 27.85
C LYS A 101 71.90 16.01 26.73
N ALA A 102 72.72 15.46 25.83
CA ALA A 102 72.23 14.61 24.73
C ALA A 102 71.54 13.32 25.25
N GLU A 103 71.98 12.78 26.38
CA GLU A 103 71.33 11.68 27.08
C GLU A 103 69.95 12.10 27.63
N ALA A 104 69.84 13.26 28.29
CA ALA A 104 68.57 13.78 28.77
C ALA A 104 67.58 14.11 27.62
N ASP A 105 68.06 14.77 26.56
CA ASP A 105 67.28 15.09 25.37
C ASP A 105 66.76 13.81 24.67
N LYS A 106 67.58 12.75 24.65
CA LYS A 106 67.21 11.42 24.10
C LYS A 106 66.12 10.71 24.91
N GLU A 107 66.21 10.71 26.24
CA GLU A 107 65.18 10.08 27.08
C GLU A 107 63.86 10.89 27.07
N LEU A 108 63.92 12.23 26.93
CA LEU A 108 62.74 13.06 26.66
C LEU A 108 62.07 12.70 25.31
N LEU A 109 62.86 12.54 24.25
CA LEU A 109 62.37 12.14 22.92
C LEU A 109 61.71 10.75 22.94
N LYS A 110 62.26 9.79 23.71
CA LYS A 110 61.63 8.47 23.93
C LYS A 110 60.26 8.60 24.57
N ALA A 111 60.15 9.34 25.68
CA ALA A 111 58.86 9.55 26.35
C ALA A 111 57.82 10.17 25.42
N GLN A 112 58.22 11.17 24.63
CA GLN A 112 57.36 11.78 23.59
C GLN A 112 56.94 10.77 22.50
N MET A 113 57.82 9.85 22.10
CA MET A 113 57.48 8.78 21.15
C MET A 113 56.53 7.73 21.74
N GLU A 114 56.64 7.41 23.02
CA GLU A 114 55.72 6.52 23.73
C GLU A 114 54.33 7.16 23.89
N ASP A 115 54.27 8.44 24.30
CA ASP A 115 53.03 9.22 24.36
C ASP A 115 52.35 9.32 22.98
N MET A 116 53.11 9.64 21.91
CA MET A 116 52.59 9.62 20.54
C MET A 116 52.11 8.23 20.11
N GLY A 117 52.74 7.15 20.60
CA GLY A 117 52.29 5.78 20.40
C GLY A 117 50.92 5.51 21.03
N ILE A 118 50.72 5.96 22.28
CA ILE A 118 49.45 5.84 23.01
C ILE A 118 48.34 6.67 22.33
N VAL A 119 48.64 7.91 21.92
CA VAL A 119 47.69 8.76 21.18
C VAL A 119 47.31 8.12 19.85
N LYS A 120 48.30 7.63 19.09
CA LYS A 120 48.06 6.95 17.80
C LYS A 120 47.20 5.69 17.98
N PHE A 121 47.43 4.91 19.03
CA PHE A 121 46.60 3.72 19.31
C PHE A 121 45.14 4.09 19.53
N LYS A 122 44.86 5.09 20.38
CA LYS A 122 43.49 5.59 20.64
C LYS A 122 42.82 6.11 19.37
N MET A 123 43.53 6.90 18.56
CA MET A 123 43.00 7.40 17.29
C MET A 123 42.66 6.27 16.30
N GLU A 124 43.41 5.17 16.30
CA GLU A 124 43.15 4.03 15.42
C GLU A 124 41.97 3.17 15.95
N GLU A 125 41.77 3.10 17.28
CA GLU A 125 40.60 2.49 17.92
C GLU A 125 39.30 3.29 17.64
N GLU A 126 39.30 4.61 17.87
CA GLU A 126 38.20 5.53 17.54
C GLU A 126 37.80 5.43 16.06
N LYS A 127 38.80 5.34 15.17
CA LYS A 127 38.63 5.19 13.72
C LYS A 127 37.93 3.88 13.32
N GLU A 128 38.18 2.77 14.01
CA GLU A 128 37.42 1.52 13.80
C GLU A 128 36.00 1.60 14.36
N GLU A 129 35.76 2.28 15.48
CA GLU A 129 34.39 2.54 15.93
C GLU A 129 33.61 3.47 14.95
N ILE A 130 34.26 4.49 14.40
CA ILE A 130 33.68 5.35 13.35
C ILE A 130 33.36 4.53 12.09
N LYS A 131 34.22 3.60 11.66
CA LYS A 131 33.90 2.65 10.56
C LYS A 131 32.71 1.74 10.89
N LYS A 132 32.62 1.27 12.14
CA LYS A 132 31.55 0.38 12.65
C LYS A 132 30.20 1.10 12.80
N THR A 133 30.20 2.40 13.08
CA THR A 133 28.99 3.23 13.09
C THR A 133 28.59 3.68 11.67
N LEU A 134 29.55 4.04 10.81
CA LEU A 134 29.32 4.37 9.41
C LEU A 134 28.72 3.21 8.60
N SER A 135 29.20 1.98 8.81
CA SER A 135 28.64 0.78 8.16
C SER A 135 27.19 0.51 8.60
N LYS A 136 26.88 0.64 9.90
CA LYS A 136 25.49 0.59 10.41
C LYS A 136 24.62 1.71 9.81
N ALA A 137 25.15 2.92 9.64
CA ALA A 137 24.43 4.04 9.03
C ALA A 137 24.12 3.79 7.55
N LYS A 138 25.09 3.26 6.78
CA LYS A 138 24.88 2.84 5.38
C LYS A 138 23.81 1.75 5.25
N ALA A 139 23.81 0.75 6.14
CA ALA A 139 22.76 -0.28 6.15
C ALA A 139 21.36 0.31 6.44
N ARG A 140 21.26 1.26 7.37
CA ARG A 140 20.00 1.99 7.63
C ARG A 140 19.52 2.83 6.43
N TYR A 141 20.44 3.43 5.67
CA TYR A 141 20.09 4.21 4.49
C TYR A 141 19.43 3.35 3.40
N ILE A 142 19.96 2.15 3.14
CA ILE A 142 19.37 1.19 2.19
C ILE A 142 17.94 0.80 2.59
N ILE A 143 17.71 0.56 3.89
CA ILE A 143 16.37 0.26 4.43
C ILE A 143 15.41 1.46 4.26
N ILE A 144 15.91 2.69 4.40
CA ILE A 144 15.10 3.90 4.19
C ILE A 144 14.63 4.03 2.73
N ASP A 145 15.45 3.64 1.75
CA ASP A 145 15.06 3.69 0.33
C ASP A 145 14.08 2.57 -0.07
N ASP A 146 14.22 1.36 0.47
CA ASP A 146 13.20 0.30 0.35
C ASP A 146 11.84 0.76 0.93
N LEU A 147 11.86 1.35 2.14
CA LEU A 147 10.66 1.88 2.77
C LEU A 147 10.02 3.02 1.96
N LYS A 148 10.80 3.88 1.28
CA LYS A 148 10.25 4.89 0.34
C LYS A 148 9.53 4.23 -0.83
N SER A 149 10.11 3.18 -1.43
CA SER A 149 9.43 2.44 -2.51
C SER A 149 8.12 1.84 -2.00
N ARG A 150 8.17 1.15 -0.86
CA ARG A 150 7.01 0.54 -0.21
C ARG A 150 5.89 1.54 0.08
N ILE A 151 6.24 2.76 0.50
CA ILE A 151 5.29 3.86 0.71
C ILE A 151 4.68 4.33 -0.62
N ASN A 152 5.46 4.47 -1.69
CA ASN A 152 4.95 4.86 -3.01
C ASN A 152 3.99 3.82 -3.58
N ASP A 153 4.29 2.53 -3.42
CA ASP A 153 3.45 1.41 -3.84
C ASP A 153 2.12 1.40 -3.08
N LEU A 154 2.17 1.50 -1.74
CA LEU A 154 0.98 1.59 -0.89
C LEU A 154 0.12 2.84 -1.19
N GLN A 155 0.74 3.97 -1.55
CA GLN A 155 0.01 5.15 -2.01
C GLN A 155 -0.67 4.92 -3.38
N ALA A 156 -0.05 4.17 -4.29
CA ALA A 156 -0.64 3.82 -5.58
C ALA A 156 -1.81 2.84 -5.42
N GLU A 157 -1.69 1.86 -4.52
CA GLU A 157 -2.77 0.94 -4.14
C GLU A 157 -3.94 1.69 -3.50
N ASN A 158 -3.68 2.56 -2.51
CA ASN A 158 -4.72 3.36 -1.85
C ASN A 158 -5.48 4.26 -2.85
N ARG A 159 -4.78 4.88 -3.82
CA ARG A 159 -5.44 5.64 -4.91
C ARG A 159 -6.40 4.76 -5.73
N ARG A 160 -6.02 3.52 -6.07
CA ARG A 160 -6.91 2.57 -6.77
C ARG A 160 -8.12 2.19 -5.93
N LEU A 161 -7.93 1.88 -4.65
CA LEU A 161 -9.02 1.53 -3.73
C LEU A 161 -10.04 2.68 -3.57
N ILE A 162 -9.58 3.93 -3.53
CA ILE A 162 -10.45 5.12 -3.51
C ILE A 162 -11.26 5.23 -4.81
N GLU A 163 -10.65 5.00 -5.97
CA GLU A 163 -11.37 5.00 -7.25
C GLU A 163 -12.41 3.89 -7.34
N ASP A 164 -12.08 2.66 -6.92
CA ASP A 164 -13.01 1.53 -6.94
C ASP A 164 -14.13 1.68 -5.91
N ASN A 165 -13.86 2.19 -4.70
CA ASN A 165 -14.93 2.52 -3.74
C ASN A 165 -15.92 3.55 -4.34
N ARG A 166 -15.40 4.59 -5.01
CA ARG A 166 -16.22 5.58 -5.73
C ARG A 166 -16.97 5.01 -6.94
N ARG A 167 -16.55 3.87 -7.50
CA ARG A 167 -17.31 3.11 -8.51
C ARG A 167 -18.43 2.30 -7.84
N TRP A 168 -18.17 1.66 -6.70
CA TRP A 168 -19.16 0.90 -5.94
C TRP A 168 -20.27 1.78 -5.37
N GLU A 169 -19.95 2.95 -4.81
CA GLU A 169 -20.93 3.97 -4.40
C GLU A 169 -21.90 4.34 -5.54
N LYS A 170 -21.35 4.57 -6.75
CA LYS A 170 -22.15 4.87 -7.95
C LYS A 170 -22.99 3.69 -8.45
N GLN A 171 -22.67 2.46 -8.07
CA GLN A 171 -23.50 1.28 -8.36
C GLN A 171 -24.57 1.07 -7.28
N ALA A 172 -24.25 1.31 -6.00
CA ALA A 172 -25.19 1.25 -4.89
C ALA A 172 -26.35 2.24 -5.09
N ASN A 173 -26.05 3.53 -5.32
CA ASN A 173 -27.07 4.55 -5.55
C ASN A 173 -27.99 4.18 -6.73
N LYS A 174 -27.44 3.63 -7.82
CA LYS A 174 -28.21 3.14 -8.98
C LYS A 174 -29.06 1.90 -8.68
N ALA A 175 -28.70 1.10 -7.68
CA ALA A 175 -29.52 -0.01 -7.20
C ALA A 175 -30.66 0.50 -6.31
N ASP A 176 -30.41 1.51 -5.48
CA ASP A 176 -31.43 2.17 -4.65
C ASP A 176 -32.47 2.92 -5.52
N ASP A 177 -32.03 3.65 -6.55
CA ASP A 177 -32.92 4.28 -7.55
C ASP A 177 -33.91 3.25 -8.15
N ARG A 178 -33.39 2.09 -8.57
CA ARG A 178 -34.18 0.97 -9.13
C ARG A 178 -35.09 0.33 -8.10
N LEU A 179 -34.66 0.26 -6.84
CA LEU A 179 -35.44 -0.29 -5.74
C LEU A 179 -36.66 0.60 -5.43
N GLU A 180 -36.50 1.93 -5.42
CA GLU A 180 -37.64 2.85 -5.29
C GLU A 180 -38.56 2.83 -6.51
N GLU A 181 -38.02 2.74 -7.72
CA GLU A 181 -38.84 2.56 -8.94
C GLU A 181 -39.69 1.27 -8.86
N ALA A 182 -39.10 0.17 -8.38
CA ALA A 182 -39.78 -1.11 -8.18
C ALA A 182 -40.82 -1.05 -7.05
N LYS A 183 -40.53 -0.37 -5.94
CA LYS A 183 -41.51 -0.11 -4.85
C LYS A 183 -42.70 0.69 -5.36
N LEU A 184 -42.47 1.75 -6.15
CA LEU A 184 -43.51 2.58 -6.75
C LEU A 184 -44.40 1.76 -7.71
N LYS A 185 -43.79 0.99 -8.64
CA LYS A 185 -44.51 0.07 -9.54
C LYS A 185 -45.35 -0.96 -8.76
N SER A 186 -44.80 -1.54 -7.70
CA SER A 186 -45.50 -2.48 -6.79
C SER A 186 -46.70 -1.83 -6.09
N ASN A 187 -46.61 -0.56 -5.69
CA ASN A 187 -47.71 0.18 -5.08
C ASN A 187 -48.84 0.46 -6.11
N ILE A 188 -48.48 0.89 -7.33
CA ILE A 188 -49.43 1.13 -8.43
C ILE A 188 -50.19 -0.15 -8.79
N LEU A 189 -49.48 -1.27 -8.98
CA LEU A 189 -50.07 -2.57 -9.28
C LEU A 189 -51.03 -3.04 -8.17
N ARG A 190 -50.66 -2.85 -6.88
CA ARG A 190 -51.56 -3.14 -5.74
C ARG A 190 -52.83 -2.27 -5.76
N GLY A 191 -52.73 -1.02 -6.21
CA GLY A 191 -53.89 -0.15 -6.46
C GLY A 191 -54.80 -0.66 -7.57
N GLN A 192 -54.23 -1.02 -8.72
CA GLN A 192 -54.96 -1.58 -9.87
C GLN A 192 -55.66 -2.90 -9.52
N ILE A 193 -54.98 -3.82 -8.85
CA ILE A 193 -55.56 -5.09 -8.37
C ILE A 193 -56.74 -4.84 -7.43
N ARG A 194 -56.66 -3.82 -6.56
CA ARG A 194 -57.78 -3.43 -5.67
C ARG A 194 -58.98 -2.94 -6.47
N GLN A 195 -58.77 -2.08 -7.48
CA GLN A 195 -59.85 -1.60 -8.36
C GLN A 195 -60.48 -2.73 -9.19
N LEU A 196 -59.67 -3.64 -9.73
CA LEU A 196 -60.15 -4.80 -10.49
C LEU A 196 -60.99 -5.75 -9.63
N LYS A 197 -60.60 -5.99 -8.37
CA LYS A 197 -61.42 -6.79 -7.42
C LYS A 197 -62.78 -6.15 -7.15
N VAL A 198 -62.87 -4.83 -7.03
CA VAL A 198 -64.17 -4.13 -6.88
C VAL A 198 -65.02 -4.33 -8.14
N LYS A 199 -64.49 -4.01 -9.32
CA LYS A 199 -65.22 -4.17 -10.61
C LYS A 199 -65.69 -5.61 -10.83
N TYR A 200 -64.88 -6.61 -10.47
CA TYR A 200 -65.23 -8.03 -10.57
C TYR A 200 -66.37 -8.41 -9.61
N ASN A 201 -66.32 -7.95 -8.36
CA ASN A 201 -67.38 -8.22 -7.37
C ASN A 201 -68.70 -7.55 -7.77
N ASP A 202 -68.66 -6.35 -8.35
CA ASP A 202 -69.87 -5.67 -8.83
C ASP A 202 -70.42 -6.33 -10.12
N ALA A 203 -69.57 -6.82 -11.02
CA ALA A 203 -70.00 -7.63 -12.16
C ALA A 203 -70.65 -8.95 -11.72
N LEU A 204 -70.12 -9.63 -10.68
CA LEU A 204 -70.74 -10.82 -10.08
C LEU A 204 -72.13 -10.50 -9.50
N ARG A 205 -72.28 -9.38 -8.79
CA ARG A 205 -73.58 -8.92 -8.26
C ARG A 205 -74.59 -8.68 -9.39
N GLN A 206 -74.18 -7.96 -10.45
CA GLN A 206 -75.06 -7.70 -11.59
C GLN A 206 -75.46 -9.00 -12.31
N ASN A 207 -74.54 -9.94 -12.47
CA ASN A 207 -74.84 -11.26 -13.03
C ASN A 207 -75.87 -12.02 -12.16
N GLY A 208 -75.70 -12.04 -10.84
CA GLY A 208 -76.67 -12.64 -9.90
C GLY A 208 -78.06 -11.98 -9.93
N ILE A 209 -78.16 -10.68 -10.25
CA ILE A 209 -79.43 -9.99 -10.47
C ILE A 209 -80.05 -10.39 -11.81
N LEU A 210 -79.24 -10.51 -12.87
CA LEU A 210 -79.69 -10.92 -14.20
C LEU A 210 -80.20 -12.37 -14.22
N VAL A 211 -79.52 -13.30 -13.53
CA VAL A 211 -79.97 -14.69 -13.38
C VAL A 211 -81.36 -14.74 -12.76
N LYS A 212 -81.61 -14.03 -11.65
CA LYS A 212 -82.94 -13.98 -11.03
C LYS A 212 -84.02 -13.42 -11.96
N LYS A 213 -83.72 -12.36 -12.71
CA LYS A 213 -84.67 -11.83 -13.71
C LYS A 213 -85.02 -12.86 -14.79
N LEU A 214 -84.05 -13.66 -15.24
CA LEU A 214 -84.27 -14.74 -16.20
C LEU A 214 -85.04 -15.93 -15.60
N GLU A 215 -84.91 -16.19 -14.29
CA GLU A 215 -85.71 -17.19 -13.56
C GLU A 215 -87.18 -16.76 -13.39
N ASP A 216 -87.46 -15.45 -13.25
CA ASP A 216 -88.83 -14.93 -13.08
C ASP A 216 -89.58 -14.71 -14.42
N GLN A 217 -88.90 -14.33 -15.51
CA GLN A 217 -89.51 -14.04 -16.82
C GLN A 217 -90.50 -15.11 -17.36
N PRO A 218 -90.26 -16.44 -17.20
CA PRO A 218 -91.20 -17.46 -17.67
C PRO A 218 -92.62 -17.34 -17.11
N ARG A 219 -92.81 -16.69 -15.94
CA ARG A 219 -94.13 -16.43 -15.35
C ARG A 219 -94.87 -15.33 -16.08
N GLU A 220 -94.19 -14.21 -16.33
CA GLU A 220 -94.74 -13.03 -17.01
C GLU A 220 -95.22 -13.37 -18.43
N TYR A 221 -94.43 -14.11 -19.20
CA TYR A 221 -94.84 -14.61 -20.52
C TYR A 221 -95.99 -15.62 -20.46
N ALA A 222 -96.07 -16.48 -19.43
CA ALA A 222 -97.16 -17.43 -19.26
C ALA A 222 -98.49 -16.75 -18.87
N GLU A 223 -98.43 -15.65 -18.13
CA GLU A 223 -99.60 -14.84 -17.74
C GLU A 223 -100.18 -14.12 -18.97
N ILE A 224 -99.35 -13.37 -19.70
CA ILE A 224 -99.73 -12.67 -20.94
C ILE A 224 -100.29 -13.65 -22.00
N SER A 225 -99.74 -14.87 -22.09
CA SER A 225 -100.25 -15.91 -22.99
C SER A 225 -101.67 -16.38 -22.63
N ARG A 226 -101.98 -16.51 -21.33
CA ARG A 226 -103.34 -16.85 -20.85
C ARG A 226 -104.34 -15.74 -21.13
N GLU A 227 -103.97 -14.49 -20.83
CA GLU A 227 -104.83 -13.33 -21.07
C GLU A 227 -105.21 -13.21 -22.55
N ASN A 228 -104.22 -13.29 -23.45
CA ASN A 228 -104.46 -13.27 -24.90
C ASN A 228 -105.39 -14.42 -25.35
N LYS A 229 -105.22 -15.64 -24.83
CA LYS A 229 -106.11 -16.78 -25.17
C LYS A 229 -107.54 -16.57 -24.66
N VAL A 230 -107.73 -15.95 -23.49
CA VAL A 230 -109.05 -15.59 -22.97
C VAL A 230 -109.69 -14.47 -23.81
N LEU A 231 -108.92 -13.47 -24.21
CA LEU A 231 -109.40 -12.38 -25.07
C LEU A 231 -109.86 -12.90 -26.42
N ILE A 232 -109.03 -13.69 -27.13
CA ILE A 232 -109.38 -14.29 -28.43
C ILE A 232 -110.69 -15.08 -28.34
N LYS A 233 -110.85 -15.94 -27.32
CA LYS A 233 -112.07 -16.73 -27.13
C LYS A 233 -113.32 -15.87 -26.82
N ARG A 234 -113.16 -14.76 -26.10
CA ARG A 234 -114.27 -13.81 -25.86
C ARG A 234 -114.65 -13.06 -27.14
N THR A 235 -113.68 -12.63 -27.95
CA THR A 235 -113.92 -11.96 -29.23
C THR A 235 -114.63 -12.89 -30.22
N ALA A 236 -114.20 -14.15 -30.33
CA ALA A 236 -114.89 -15.17 -31.14
C ALA A 236 -116.36 -15.32 -30.73
N LEU A 237 -116.63 -15.46 -29.43
CA LEU A 237 -117.99 -15.56 -28.89
C LEU A 237 -118.84 -14.30 -29.15
N MET A 238 -118.23 -13.10 -29.20
CA MET A 238 -118.96 -11.88 -29.57
C MET A 238 -119.38 -11.91 -31.05
N HIS A 239 -118.48 -12.30 -31.95
CA HIS A 239 -118.80 -12.48 -33.37
C HIS A 239 -119.86 -13.57 -33.60
N TYR A 240 -119.80 -14.69 -32.86
CA TYR A 240 -120.84 -15.73 -32.92
C TYR A 240 -122.24 -15.17 -32.60
N ASN A 241 -122.34 -14.40 -31.51
CA ASN A 241 -123.61 -13.82 -31.08
C ASN A 241 -124.12 -12.73 -32.05
N LEU A 242 -123.22 -11.97 -32.68
CA LEU A 242 -123.58 -11.05 -33.78
C LEU A 242 -124.07 -11.80 -35.01
N GLY A 243 -123.44 -12.92 -35.37
CA GLY A 243 -123.91 -13.83 -36.41
C GLY A 243 -125.35 -14.30 -36.16
N VAL A 244 -125.62 -14.83 -34.97
CA VAL A 244 -126.97 -15.28 -34.56
C VAL A 244 -127.99 -14.13 -34.56
N PHE A 245 -127.59 -12.92 -34.16
CA PHE A 245 -128.45 -11.73 -34.21
C PHE A 245 -128.81 -11.36 -35.65
N TYR A 246 -127.83 -11.29 -36.55
CA TYR A 246 -128.07 -10.99 -37.97
C TYR A 246 -128.89 -12.09 -38.66
N THR A 247 -128.71 -13.37 -38.33
CA THR A 247 -129.57 -14.46 -38.84
C THR A 247 -131.03 -14.26 -38.43
N LYS A 248 -131.30 -13.88 -37.17
CA LYS A 248 -132.67 -13.59 -36.68
C LYS A 248 -133.31 -12.39 -37.40
N ASN A 249 -132.51 -11.38 -37.74
CA ASN A 249 -132.94 -10.22 -38.54
C ASN A 249 -133.05 -10.52 -40.05
N LYS A 250 -132.69 -11.73 -40.50
CA LYS A 250 -132.59 -12.13 -41.92
C LYS A 250 -131.51 -11.38 -42.72
N GLU A 251 -130.54 -10.78 -42.02
CA GLU A 251 -129.37 -10.10 -42.60
C GLU A 251 -128.25 -11.12 -42.91
N TYR A 252 -128.57 -12.18 -43.65
CA TYR A 252 -127.75 -13.39 -43.76
C TYR A 252 -126.31 -13.17 -44.25
N ALA A 253 -126.06 -12.16 -45.08
CA ALA A 253 -124.72 -11.81 -45.54
C ALA A 253 -123.84 -11.22 -44.42
N ARG A 254 -124.44 -10.47 -43.48
CA ARG A 254 -123.75 -10.01 -42.25
C ARG A 254 -123.58 -11.17 -41.28
N ALA A 255 -124.58 -12.04 -41.17
CA ALA A 255 -124.49 -13.24 -40.35
C ALA A 255 -123.31 -14.15 -40.77
N ALA A 256 -123.18 -14.44 -42.07
CA ALA A 256 -122.08 -15.23 -42.61
C ALA A 256 -120.72 -14.59 -42.30
N ALA A 257 -120.54 -13.28 -42.53
CA ALA A 257 -119.29 -12.59 -42.24
C ALA A 257 -118.89 -12.61 -40.75
N GLU A 258 -119.86 -12.56 -39.83
CA GLU A 258 -119.59 -12.64 -38.39
C GLU A 258 -119.33 -14.10 -37.93
N PHE A 259 -119.98 -15.11 -38.53
CA PHE A 259 -119.61 -16.50 -38.28
C PHE A 259 -118.26 -16.89 -38.91
N GLU A 260 -117.88 -16.33 -40.06
CA GLU A 260 -116.56 -16.54 -40.66
C GLU A 260 -115.45 -15.98 -39.73
N LYS A 261 -115.61 -14.77 -39.17
CA LYS A 261 -114.73 -14.27 -38.08
C LYS A 261 -114.72 -15.13 -36.82
N THR A 262 -115.83 -15.81 -36.52
CA THR A 262 -115.91 -16.71 -35.37
C THR A 262 -114.98 -17.90 -35.56
N ILE A 263 -114.99 -18.55 -36.73
CA ILE A 263 -114.13 -19.70 -37.02
C ILE A 263 -112.65 -19.30 -37.27
N GLU A 264 -112.38 -18.06 -37.70
CA GLU A 264 -111.01 -17.51 -37.73
C GLU A 264 -110.39 -17.41 -36.31
N LEU A 265 -111.18 -16.97 -35.33
CA LEU A 265 -110.74 -16.75 -33.94
C LEU A 265 -110.90 -17.98 -33.04
N ASN A 266 -111.84 -18.87 -33.38
CA ASN A 266 -112.11 -20.14 -32.71
C ASN A 266 -112.40 -21.24 -33.74
N PRO A 267 -111.37 -21.88 -34.34
CA PRO A 267 -111.55 -22.95 -35.33
C PRO A 267 -112.23 -24.23 -34.82
N GLU A 268 -112.55 -24.29 -33.53
CA GLU A 268 -113.33 -25.36 -32.88
C GLU A 268 -114.81 -24.97 -32.67
N ASP A 269 -115.28 -23.82 -33.19
CA ASP A 269 -116.66 -23.37 -33.02
C ASP A 269 -117.65 -24.14 -33.92
N THR A 270 -118.07 -25.30 -33.42
CA THR A 270 -119.02 -26.20 -34.05
C THR A 270 -120.28 -25.48 -34.54
N TYR A 271 -120.85 -24.58 -33.74
CA TYR A 271 -122.12 -23.92 -34.10
C TYR A 271 -121.95 -22.82 -35.14
N ALA A 272 -120.80 -22.14 -35.19
CA ALA A 272 -120.49 -21.24 -36.30
C ALA A 272 -120.44 -21.99 -37.64
N TYR A 273 -119.80 -23.16 -37.68
CA TYR A 273 -119.81 -24.03 -38.87
C TYR A 273 -121.22 -24.50 -39.27
N PHE A 274 -122.07 -24.86 -38.30
CA PHE A 274 -123.47 -25.21 -38.58
C PHE A 274 -124.24 -24.03 -39.19
N ASN A 275 -124.18 -22.86 -38.56
CA ASN A 275 -124.92 -21.68 -39.02
C ASN A 275 -124.42 -21.20 -40.40
N LEU A 276 -123.11 -21.31 -40.67
CA LEU A 276 -122.56 -21.08 -42.01
C LEU A 276 -123.11 -22.08 -43.03
N GLY A 277 -123.02 -23.38 -42.74
CA GLY A 277 -123.58 -24.42 -43.60
C GLY A 277 -125.06 -24.15 -43.93
N TYR A 278 -125.86 -23.78 -42.93
CA TYR A 278 -127.27 -23.43 -43.09
C TYR A 278 -127.49 -22.18 -43.96
N ILE A 279 -126.71 -21.10 -43.76
CA ILE A 279 -126.81 -19.87 -44.57
C ILE A 279 -126.40 -20.14 -46.03
N TYR A 280 -125.32 -20.88 -46.26
CA TYR A 280 -124.90 -21.23 -47.62
C TYR A 280 -125.88 -22.21 -48.29
N ALA A 281 -126.51 -23.12 -47.53
CA ALA A 281 -127.53 -24.05 -48.00
C ALA A 281 -128.83 -23.37 -48.44
N GLU A 282 -129.43 -22.56 -47.56
CA GLU A 282 -130.81 -22.10 -47.69
C GLU A 282 -130.94 -20.67 -48.25
N TYR A 283 -129.91 -19.82 -48.09
CA TYR A 283 -129.93 -18.42 -48.56
C TYR A 283 -129.07 -18.18 -49.81
N TYR A 284 -127.81 -18.65 -49.80
CA TYR A 284 -126.94 -18.52 -50.99
C TYR A 284 -127.17 -19.63 -52.03
N VAL A 285 -127.74 -20.77 -51.62
CA VAL A 285 -127.92 -22.00 -52.43
C VAL A 285 -126.58 -22.56 -52.98
N ASP A 286 -125.47 -22.22 -52.33
CA ASP A 286 -124.12 -22.73 -52.60
C ASP A 286 -123.95 -24.06 -51.85
N ARG A 287 -124.48 -25.12 -52.46
CA ARG A 287 -124.48 -26.47 -51.88
C ARG A 287 -123.07 -27.03 -51.64
N PRO A 288 -122.07 -26.86 -52.54
CA PRO A 288 -120.70 -27.30 -52.26
C PRO A 288 -120.12 -26.64 -51.00
N LYS A 289 -120.21 -25.30 -50.87
CA LYS A 289 -119.68 -24.59 -49.70
C LYS A 289 -120.47 -24.89 -48.43
N ALA A 290 -121.79 -25.08 -48.54
CA ALA A 290 -122.63 -25.56 -47.44
C ALA A 290 -122.19 -26.94 -46.95
N ILE A 291 -121.98 -27.89 -47.86
CA ILE A 291 -121.52 -29.26 -47.57
C ILE A 291 -120.15 -29.24 -46.88
N ASP A 292 -119.22 -28.37 -47.27
CA ASP A 292 -117.89 -28.30 -46.65
C ASP A 292 -117.92 -27.70 -45.23
N TYR A 293 -118.70 -26.64 -44.99
CA TYR A 293 -118.94 -26.17 -43.63
C TYR A 293 -119.70 -27.21 -42.78
N PHE A 294 -120.63 -27.97 -43.37
CA PHE A 294 -121.33 -29.06 -42.69
C PHE A 294 -120.45 -30.27 -42.38
N LYS A 295 -119.47 -30.61 -43.23
CA LYS A 295 -118.41 -31.58 -42.87
C LYS A 295 -117.62 -31.09 -41.66
N LYS A 296 -117.21 -29.82 -41.64
CA LYS A 296 -116.49 -29.21 -40.51
C LYS A 296 -117.31 -29.18 -39.21
N TYR A 297 -118.63 -28.97 -39.31
CA TYR A 297 -119.53 -29.20 -38.19
C TYR A 297 -119.49 -30.66 -37.73
N LEU A 298 -119.66 -31.65 -38.61
CA LEU A 298 -119.64 -33.08 -38.24
C LEU A 298 -118.29 -33.58 -37.71
N ASP A 299 -117.17 -32.99 -38.16
CA ASP A 299 -115.82 -33.29 -37.64
C ASP A 299 -115.66 -32.89 -36.15
N LEU A 300 -116.40 -31.85 -35.72
CA LEU A 300 -116.30 -31.24 -34.40
C LEU A 300 -117.51 -31.56 -33.49
N ALA A 301 -118.64 -31.96 -34.06
CA ALA A 301 -119.89 -32.18 -33.35
C ALA A 301 -119.86 -33.44 -32.49
N LYS A 302 -120.52 -33.37 -31.33
CA LYS A 302 -120.77 -34.55 -30.52
C LYS A 302 -121.82 -35.42 -31.20
N LYS A 303 -121.70 -36.73 -31.03
CA LYS A 303 -122.55 -37.74 -31.71
C LYS A 303 -124.06 -37.61 -31.38
N ASP A 304 -124.37 -36.94 -30.27
CA ASP A 304 -125.69 -36.65 -29.72
C ASP A 304 -126.18 -35.21 -29.97
N ASP A 305 -125.42 -34.37 -30.69
CA ASP A 305 -125.85 -33.01 -31.03
C ASP A 305 -127.04 -33.05 -32.01
N LYS A 306 -128.08 -32.28 -31.68
CA LYS A 306 -129.42 -32.37 -32.28
C LYS A 306 -129.44 -32.20 -33.81
N ASP A 307 -128.51 -31.42 -34.38
CA ASP A 307 -128.52 -31.08 -35.80
C ASP A 307 -127.73 -32.10 -36.65
N VAL A 308 -126.97 -33.00 -36.01
CA VAL A 308 -126.09 -34.00 -36.67
C VAL A 308 -126.81 -34.86 -37.70
N ASP A 309 -127.98 -35.41 -37.37
CA ASP A 309 -128.69 -36.30 -38.30
C ASP A 309 -129.41 -35.53 -39.42
N TRP A 310 -129.78 -34.26 -39.18
CA TRP A 310 -130.25 -33.36 -40.23
C TRP A 310 -129.09 -33.00 -41.18
N VAL A 311 -127.91 -32.68 -40.67
CA VAL A 311 -126.72 -32.36 -41.48
C VAL A 311 -126.26 -33.56 -42.31
N LYS A 312 -126.15 -34.76 -41.71
CA LYS A 312 -125.85 -35.99 -42.46
C LYS A 312 -126.85 -36.20 -43.60
N LYS A 313 -128.15 -36.01 -43.32
CA LYS A 313 -129.21 -36.14 -44.33
C LYS A 313 -129.07 -35.09 -45.43
N TYR A 314 -128.73 -33.84 -45.11
CA TYR A 314 -128.47 -32.78 -46.09
C TYR A 314 -127.31 -33.16 -47.02
N ILE A 315 -126.15 -33.52 -46.45
CA ILE A 315 -124.96 -33.93 -47.21
C ILE A 315 -125.29 -35.12 -48.12
N VAL A 316 -125.86 -36.20 -47.59
CA VAL A 316 -126.18 -37.41 -48.37
C VAL A 316 -127.22 -37.10 -49.46
N THR A 317 -128.23 -36.28 -49.18
CA THR A 317 -129.26 -35.92 -50.17
C THR A 317 -128.63 -35.22 -51.36
N TRP A 318 -127.80 -34.19 -51.15
CA TRP A 318 -127.24 -33.43 -52.26
C TRP A 318 -126.07 -34.15 -52.95
N GLN A 319 -125.22 -34.88 -52.23
CA GLN A 319 -124.17 -35.70 -52.86
C GLN A 319 -124.75 -36.84 -53.72
N THR A 320 -125.87 -37.44 -53.33
CA THR A 320 -126.55 -38.47 -54.16
C THR A 320 -127.45 -37.88 -55.25
N TRP A 321 -127.65 -36.55 -55.25
CA TRP A 321 -128.31 -35.81 -56.33
C TRP A 321 -127.29 -35.35 -57.38
N GLU A 322 -126.12 -34.85 -56.96
CA GLU A 322 -124.96 -34.60 -57.83
C GLU A 322 -124.42 -35.90 -58.44
N GLY A 323 -124.46 -37.02 -57.70
CA GLY A 323 -124.22 -38.36 -58.23
C GLY A 323 -125.32 -38.91 -59.17
N LYS A 324 -126.29 -38.09 -59.58
CA LYS A 324 -127.37 -38.42 -60.51
C LYS A 324 -127.56 -37.32 -61.56
N ASP A 325 -126.62 -37.24 -62.50
CA ASP A 325 -126.90 -36.65 -63.81
C ASP A 325 -128.16 -37.29 -64.41
N ALA A 326 -129.20 -36.49 -64.59
CA ALA A 326 -130.44 -36.92 -65.21
C ALA A 326 -130.32 -36.91 -66.74
N LEU A 327 -131.05 -37.81 -67.41
CA LEU A 327 -130.95 -38.01 -68.86
C LEU A 327 -131.50 -36.82 -69.67
N LYS A 328 -130.65 -36.31 -70.57
CA LYS A 328 -130.84 -35.26 -71.61
C LYS A 328 -130.54 -33.82 -71.19
#